data_AF-A0A412PBR3-F1
#
_entry.id   AF-A0A412PBR3-F1
#
_cell.length_a   1.000
_cell.length_b   1.000
_cell.length_c   1.000
_cell.angle_alpha   90.00
_cell.angle_beta   90.00
_cell.angle_gamma   90.00
#
_symmetry.space_group_name_H-M   'P 1'
#
loop_
_entity.id
_entity.type
_entity.pdbx_description
1 polymer ?
#
loop_
_entity_poly.entity_id
_entity_poly.type
_entity_poly.pdbx_seq_one_letter_code
_entity_poly.pdbx_strand_id
1 'polypeptide(L)'
;MAKGILYVTTTTISGLVKIGKTTNFKERMRQLELDGYRGLLCKRAYAIEVEDYDEKELLLDEIFSKSRVPNTELFALDLNLVIQLLSSMEGRTIYPEAESKSEVFIEAADGRQSSRIPDGVYTFTSSKYKAKMRKENGKFILLSGSQMSNSNPSTITKGWIRVLEDADIENGVLLSDIECSSPSMASSLILHHPSNGWEYWKNNEGQLIKVYRQQDIDSE
;
A
#
# COMPACT_ATOMS: atom_id res chain seq x y z
N MET A 1 4.96 26.96 -16.53
CA MET A 1 4.70 26.46 -15.17
C MET A 1 5.87 25.60 -14.76
N ALA A 2 6.40 25.79 -13.55
CA ALA A 2 7.60 25.07 -13.11
C ALA A 2 7.24 23.62 -12.76
N LYS A 3 7.99 22.66 -13.29
CA LYS A 3 7.83 21.25 -12.97
C LYS A 3 8.68 20.89 -11.76
N GLY A 4 8.15 20.02 -10.91
CA GLY A 4 8.87 19.45 -9.79
C GLY A 4 8.17 18.20 -9.27
N ILE A 5 8.80 17.56 -8.29
CA ILE A 5 8.40 16.24 -7.80
C ILE A 5 7.82 16.38 -6.41
N LEU A 6 6.58 15.94 -6.24
CA LEU A 6 5.97 15.71 -4.94
C LEU A 6 6.20 14.26 -4.53
N TYR A 7 6.50 14.04 -3.26
CA TYR A 7 6.73 12.69 -2.73
C TYR A 7 6.12 12.50 -1.35
N VAL A 8 5.87 11.24 -1.02
CA VAL A 8 5.57 10.78 0.33
C VAL A 8 6.50 9.64 0.72
N THR A 9 6.97 9.65 1.97
CA THR A 9 7.77 8.58 2.56
C THR A 9 7.11 8.08 3.84
N THR A 10 7.32 6.81 4.16
CA THR A 10 7.12 6.33 5.54
C THR A 10 8.25 6.82 6.43
N THR A 11 8.07 6.72 7.74
CA THR A 11 9.14 6.94 8.71
C THR A 11 9.34 5.69 9.56
N THR A 12 10.39 5.68 10.39
CA THR A 12 10.60 4.64 11.41
C THR A 12 9.50 4.60 12.47
N ILE A 13 8.70 5.66 12.61
CA ILE A 13 7.52 5.70 13.48
C ILE A 13 6.29 5.37 12.65
N SER A 14 5.63 4.26 12.98
CA SER A 14 4.37 3.87 12.33
C SER A 14 3.30 4.96 12.47
N GLY A 15 2.56 5.22 11.40
CA GLY A 15 1.51 6.25 11.35
C GLY A 15 2.01 7.68 11.12
N LEU A 16 3.33 7.91 11.10
CA LEU A 16 3.92 9.17 10.67
C LEU A 16 4.48 9.06 9.25
N VAL A 17 4.03 9.97 8.38
CA VAL A 17 4.51 10.11 7.00
C VAL A 17 5.18 11.44 6.80
N LYS A 18 6.14 11.49 5.87
CA LYS A 18 6.75 12.74 5.41
C LYS A 18 6.23 13.05 4.03
N ILE A 19 5.67 14.24 3.84
CA ILE A 19 5.30 14.78 2.53
C ILE A 19 6.31 15.88 2.20
N GLY A 20 6.70 16.00 0.94
CA GLY A 20 7.55 17.11 0.53
C GLY A 20 7.76 17.19 -0.98
N LYS A 21 8.61 18.14 -1.36
CA LYS A 21 8.96 18.42 -2.75
C LYS A 21 10.45 18.37 -3.05
N THR A 22 10.81 18.14 -4.31
CA THR A 22 12.19 18.18 -4.78
C THR A 22 12.25 18.34 -6.30
N THR A 23 13.38 18.81 -6.83
CA THR A 23 13.72 18.76 -8.26
C THR A 23 14.70 17.62 -8.57
N ASN A 24 15.31 17.01 -7.55
CA ASN A 24 16.23 15.87 -7.68
C ASN A 24 15.80 14.75 -6.73
N PHE A 25 14.96 13.84 -7.23
CA PHE A 25 14.39 12.76 -6.43
C PHE A 25 15.42 11.77 -5.93
N LYS A 26 16.38 11.38 -6.78
CA LYS A 26 17.40 10.38 -6.44
C LYS A 26 18.27 10.83 -5.27
N GLU A 27 18.78 12.05 -5.33
CA GLU A 27 19.60 12.61 -4.26
C GLU A 27 18.78 12.84 -2.98
N ARG A 28 17.55 13.34 -3.13
CA ARG A 28 16.67 13.55 -1.97
C ARG A 28 16.32 12.25 -1.25
N MET A 29 16.01 11.18 -1.97
CA MET A 29 15.73 9.88 -1.35
C MET A 29 16.98 9.30 -0.70
N ARG A 30 18.16 9.45 -1.32
CA ARG A 30 19.43 9.03 -0.70
C ARG A 30 19.64 9.69 0.67
N GLN A 31 19.44 11.01 0.77
CA GLN A 31 19.56 11.74 2.04
C GLN A 31 18.54 11.26 3.07
N LEU A 32 17.27 11.13 2.67
CA LEU A 32 16.19 10.73 3.57
C LEU A 32 16.30 9.26 4.04
N GLU A 33 16.84 8.37 3.22
CA GLU A 33 17.00 6.96 3.54
C GLU A 33 18.26 6.68 4.37
N LEU A 34 19.30 7.51 4.24
CA LEU A 34 20.56 7.35 4.98
C LEU A 34 20.63 8.22 6.25
N ASP A 35 20.38 9.52 6.12
CA ASP A 35 20.52 10.49 7.20
C ASP A 35 19.19 10.76 7.91
N GLY A 36 18.08 10.49 7.23
CA GLY A 36 16.73 10.72 7.74
C GLY A 36 16.30 12.18 7.72
N TYR A 37 15.16 12.44 8.36
CA TYR A 37 14.64 13.76 8.65
C TYR A 37 14.41 13.87 10.16
N ARG A 38 15.12 14.80 10.82
CA ARG A 38 15.08 14.97 12.28
C ARG A 38 15.38 13.67 13.06
N GLY A 39 16.32 12.86 12.56
CA GLY A 39 16.71 11.59 13.19
C GLY A 39 15.77 10.42 12.89
N LEU A 40 14.73 10.60 12.08
CA LEU A 40 13.87 9.51 11.61
C LEU A 40 14.25 9.13 10.19
N LEU A 41 14.62 7.86 9.96
CA LEU A 41 14.85 7.37 8.61
C LEU A 41 13.53 7.35 7.83
N CYS A 42 13.60 7.75 6.57
CA CYS A 42 12.45 7.94 5.71
C CYS A 42 12.57 7.05 4.48
N LYS A 43 11.67 6.07 4.32
CA LYS A 43 11.67 5.17 3.17
C LYS A 43 10.67 5.65 2.13
N ARG A 44 11.13 5.82 0.88
CA ARG A 44 10.28 6.28 -0.23
C ARG A 44 9.05 5.39 -0.39
N ALA A 45 7.88 6.00 -0.58
CA ALA A 45 6.62 5.27 -0.77
C ALA A 45 5.95 5.61 -2.10
N TYR A 46 5.86 6.89 -2.47
CA TYR A 46 5.35 7.31 -3.78
C TYR A 46 5.91 8.68 -4.19
N ALA A 47 6.07 8.91 -5.49
CA ALA A 47 6.47 10.21 -6.02
C ALA A 47 5.91 10.47 -7.42
N ILE A 48 5.52 11.72 -7.67
CA ILE A 48 4.92 12.18 -8.93
C ILE A 48 5.52 13.54 -9.34
N GLU A 49 5.90 13.65 -10.61
CA GLU A 49 6.28 14.93 -11.23
C GLU A 49 5.02 15.65 -11.71
N VAL A 50 4.85 16.89 -11.28
CA VAL A 50 3.67 17.73 -11.55
C VAL A 50 4.10 19.15 -11.94
N GLU A 51 3.22 19.87 -12.64
CA GLU A 51 3.33 21.33 -12.81
C GLU A 51 2.88 22.05 -11.53
N ASP A 52 3.41 23.25 -11.29
CA ASP A 52 3.10 24.11 -10.14
C ASP A 52 3.26 23.39 -8.80
N TYR A 53 4.29 22.55 -8.72
CA TYR A 53 4.56 21.69 -7.58
C TYR A 53 4.77 22.49 -6.27
N ASP A 54 5.26 23.73 -6.37
CA ASP A 54 5.39 24.63 -5.21
C ASP A 54 4.02 25.02 -4.65
N GLU A 55 3.07 25.41 -5.50
CA GLU A 55 1.70 25.77 -5.08
C GLU A 55 0.93 24.54 -4.57
N LYS A 56 1.08 23.40 -5.25
CA LYS A 56 0.46 22.14 -4.83
C LYS A 56 0.97 21.67 -3.47
N GLU A 57 2.26 21.81 -3.20
CA GLU A 57 2.84 21.44 -1.90
C GLU A 57 2.34 22.36 -0.79
N LEU A 58 2.25 23.68 -1.02
CA LEU A 58 1.66 24.61 -0.07
C LEU A 58 0.19 24.26 0.25
N LEU A 59 -0.60 23.88 -0.77
CA LEU A 59 -1.98 23.42 -0.57
C LEU A 59 -2.05 22.13 0.25
N LEU A 60 -1.15 21.16 0.01
CA LEU A 60 -1.09 19.94 0.81
C LEU A 60 -0.78 20.25 2.29
N ASP A 61 0.18 21.14 2.52
CA ASP A 61 0.55 21.62 3.85
C ASP A 61 -0.63 22.29 4.58
N GLU A 62 -1.44 23.08 3.86
CA GLU A 62 -2.63 23.75 4.39
C GLU A 62 -3.75 22.74 4.70
N ILE A 63 -4.09 21.86 3.74
CA ILE A 63 -5.14 20.84 3.86
C ILE A 63 -4.85 19.93 5.06
N PHE A 64 -3.59 19.54 5.26
CA PHE A 64 -3.18 18.63 6.33
C PHE A 64 -2.60 19.31 7.57
N SER A 65 -2.74 20.63 7.67
CA SER A 65 -2.18 21.43 8.77
C SER A 65 -2.55 20.92 10.17
N LYS A 66 -3.78 20.41 10.36
CA LYS A 66 -4.24 19.85 11.65
C LYS A 66 -3.58 18.52 12.03
N SER A 67 -3.10 17.76 11.05
CA SER A 67 -2.42 16.47 11.26
C SER A 67 -0.90 16.62 11.27
N ARG A 68 -0.39 17.84 11.07
CA ARG A 68 1.05 18.13 10.99
C ARG A 68 1.68 18.11 12.38
N VAL A 69 2.80 17.40 12.51
CA VAL A 69 3.64 17.49 13.71
C VAL A 69 4.26 18.90 13.75
N PRO A 70 4.11 19.67 14.85
CA PRO A 70 4.50 21.07 14.90
C PRO A 70 5.93 21.35 14.42
N ASN A 71 6.07 22.39 13.59
CA ASN A 71 7.35 22.85 13.03
C ASN A 71 8.09 21.81 12.17
N THR A 72 7.42 20.78 11.63
CA THR A 72 8.06 19.72 10.84
C THR A 72 7.35 19.50 9.50
N GLU A 73 7.91 18.70 8.60
CA GLU A 73 7.23 18.18 7.40
C GLU A 73 6.67 16.76 7.62
N LEU A 74 6.36 16.42 8.88
CA LEU A 74 5.79 15.13 9.26
C LEU A 74 4.30 15.29 9.56
N PHE A 75 3.52 14.29 9.17
CA PHE A 75 2.08 14.27 9.31
C PHE A 75 1.62 12.93 9.90
N ALA A 76 0.68 12.98 10.85
CA ALA A 76 -0.05 11.83 11.34
C ALA A 76 -1.23 11.55 10.39
N LEU A 77 -0.95 10.87 9.28
CA LEU A 77 -1.89 10.59 8.21
C LEU A 77 -1.76 9.15 7.72
N ASP A 78 -2.86 8.61 7.20
CA ASP A 78 -2.85 7.36 6.45
C ASP A 78 -2.00 7.52 5.18
N LEU A 79 -0.94 6.72 5.05
CA LEU A 79 -0.06 6.70 3.89
C LEU A 79 -0.84 6.49 2.59
N ASN A 80 -1.80 5.56 2.58
CA ASN A 80 -2.57 5.24 1.38
C ASN A 80 -3.50 6.39 0.98
N LEU A 81 -3.96 7.22 1.93
CA LEU A 81 -4.70 8.45 1.60
C LEU A 81 -3.83 9.42 0.83
N VAL A 82 -2.57 9.61 1.26
CA VAL A 82 -1.64 10.50 0.57
C VAL A 82 -1.25 9.95 -0.80
N ILE A 83 -0.95 8.65 -0.90
CA ILE A 83 -0.64 8.00 -2.19
C ILE A 83 -1.83 8.13 -3.15
N GLN A 84 -3.05 7.90 -2.69
CA GLN A 84 -4.25 8.02 -3.52
C GLN A 84 -4.48 9.47 -3.98
N LEU A 85 -4.25 10.45 -3.11
CA LEU A 85 -4.32 11.87 -3.47
C LEU A 85 -3.26 12.23 -4.51
N LEU A 86 -1.99 11.92 -4.28
CA LEU A 86 -0.91 12.24 -5.21
C LEU A 86 -1.08 11.55 -6.57
N SER A 87 -1.51 10.28 -6.59
CA SER A 87 -1.81 9.54 -7.83
C SER A 87 -3.06 10.04 -8.55
N SER A 88 -3.95 10.81 -7.90
CA SER A 88 -5.05 11.47 -8.60
C SER A 88 -4.61 12.70 -9.39
N MET A 89 -3.45 13.29 -9.08
CA MET A 89 -2.97 14.51 -9.75
C MET A 89 -2.55 14.25 -11.19
N GLU A 90 -2.69 15.25 -12.06
CA GLU A 90 -2.08 15.23 -13.39
C GLU A 90 -0.55 15.33 -13.28
N GLY A 91 0.15 14.41 -13.92
CA GLY A 91 1.60 14.27 -13.78
C GLY A 91 2.12 12.90 -14.18
N ARG A 92 3.44 12.73 -14.02
CA ARG A 92 4.17 11.49 -14.34
C ARG A 92 4.65 10.83 -13.05
N THR A 93 4.33 9.54 -12.87
CA THR A 93 4.90 8.75 -11.75
C THR A 93 6.42 8.70 -11.87
N ILE A 94 7.10 9.08 -10.78
CA ILE A 94 8.56 8.98 -10.63
C ILE A 94 8.91 7.75 -9.79
N TYR A 95 8.09 7.42 -8.79
CA TYR A 95 8.25 6.21 -8.01
C TYR A 95 6.88 5.66 -7.56
N PRO A 96 6.65 4.35 -7.66
CA PRO A 96 7.51 3.34 -8.29
C PRO A 96 7.54 3.47 -9.83
N GLU A 97 8.72 3.39 -10.46
CA GLU A 97 8.92 3.65 -11.90
C GLU A 97 8.16 2.69 -12.83
N ALA A 98 7.93 1.46 -12.39
CA ALA A 98 7.36 0.41 -13.23
C ALA A 98 5.83 0.37 -13.22
N GLU A 99 5.19 1.03 -12.27
CA GLU A 99 3.75 0.93 -12.01
C GLU A 99 3.02 2.16 -12.56
N SER A 100 1.84 1.93 -13.12
CA SER A 100 0.99 3.00 -13.60
C SER A 100 0.33 3.74 -12.45
N LYS A 101 0.03 5.02 -12.67
CA LYS A 101 -0.68 5.85 -11.71
C LYS A 101 -2.05 5.28 -11.31
N SER A 102 -2.76 4.67 -12.27
CA SER A 102 -4.07 4.05 -12.04
C SER A 102 -3.97 2.79 -11.16
N GLU A 103 -2.97 1.95 -11.37
CA GLU A 103 -2.72 0.78 -10.52
C GLU A 103 -2.44 1.23 -9.07
N VAL A 104 -1.50 2.15 -8.89
CA VAL A 104 -1.15 2.69 -7.57
C VAL A 104 -2.36 3.32 -6.87
N PHE A 105 -3.20 4.06 -7.60
CA PHE A 105 -4.43 4.63 -7.05
C PHE A 105 -5.40 3.55 -6.54
N ILE A 106 -5.64 2.50 -7.34
CA ILE A 106 -6.56 1.40 -6.99
C ILE A 106 -6.02 0.63 -5.78
N GLU A 107 -4.73 0.33 -5.76
CA GLU A 107 -4.08 -0.37 -4.66
C GLU A 107 -4.17 0.42 -3.35
N ALA A 108 -3.86 1.72 -3.39
CA ALA A 108 -3.99 2.59 -2.24
C ALA A 108 -5.46 2.67 -1.75
N ALA A 109 -6.42 2.74 -2.67
CA ALA A 109 -7.84 2.74 -2.33
C ALA A 109 -8.26 1.44 -1.63
N ASP A 110 -7.85 0.28 -2.15
CA ASP A 110 -8.16 -1.02 -1.55
C ASP A 110 -7.48 -1.19 -0.18
N GLY A 111 -6.22 -0.77 -0.05
CA GLY A 111 -5.49 -0.75 1.22
C GLY A 111 -6.22 0.04 2.30
N ARG A 112 -6.71 1.26 1.96
CA ARG A 112 -7.54 2.05 2.88
C ARG A 112 -8.83 1.36 3.28
N GLN A 113 -9.57 0.82 2.32
CA GLN A 113 -10.83 0.15 2.63
C GLN A 113 -10.62 -1.06 3.54
N SER A 114 -9.49 -1.75 3.35
CA SER A 114 -9.13 -2.96 4.09
C SER A 114 -8.72 -2.68 5.54
N SER A 115 -8.42 -1.42 5.89
CA SER A 115 -8.20 -1.02 7.28
C SER A 115 -9.37 -1.39 8.21
N ARG A 116 -10.61 -1.45 7.69
CA ARG A 116 -11.82 -1.84 8.42
C ARG A 116 -11.87 -3.30 8.89
N ILE A 117 -11.09 -4.18 8.26
CA ILE A 117 -11.07 -5.60 8.63
C ILE A 117 -10.47 -5.72 10.05
N PRO A 118 -11.07 -6.42 11.01
CA PRO A 118 -10.48 -6.54 12.35
C PRO A 118 -9.22 -7.40 12.34
N ASP A 119 -8.38 -7.26 13.37
CA ASP A 119 -7.25 -8.17 13.57
C ASP A 119 -7.77 -9.60 13.79
N GLY A 120 -7.05 -10.58 13.25
CA GLY A 120 -7.49 -11.97 13.28
C GLY A 120 -6.88 -12.83 12.18
N VAL A 121 -7.32 -14.09 12.13
CA VAL A 121 -6.89 -15.05 11.11
C VAL A 121 -8.04 -15.31 10.14
N TYR A 122 -7.71 -15.20 8.86
CA TYR A 122 -8.63 -15.34 7.74
C TYR A 122 -8.25 -16.54 6.90
N THR A 123 -9.25 -17.24 6.38
CA THR A 123 -9.06 -18.44 5.58
C THR A 123 -9.47 -18.17 4.14
N PHE A 124 -8.69 -18.71 3.21
CA PHE A 124 -8.98 -18.73 1.79
C PHE A 124 -9.19 -20.18 1.38
N THR A 125 -10.23 -20.43 0.61
CA THR A 125 -10.45 -21.74 0.00
C THR A 125 -11.09 -21.56 -1.37
N SER A 126 -10.36 -21.96 -2.41
CA SER A 126 -10.90 -22.14 -3.75
C SER A 126 -11.02 -23.63 -4.07
N SER A 127 -11.43 -23.97 -5.30
CA SER A 127 -11.45 -25.37 -5.76
C SER A 127 -10.06 -26.01 -5.79
N LYS A 128 -8.99 -25.21 -5.86
CA LYS A 128 -7.60 -25.70 -6.04
C LYS A 128 -6.65 -25.35 -4.90
N TYR A 129 -6.88 -24.23 -4.21
CA TYR A 129 -5.92 -23.66 -3.28
C TYR A 129 -6.55 -23.35 -1.93
N LYS A 130 -5.78 -23.57 -0.88
CA LYS A 130 -6.08 -23.20 0.50
C LYS A 130 -4.94 -22.36 1.04
N ALA A 131 -5.31 -21.29 1.74
CA ALA A 131 -4.33 -20.38 2.32
C ALA A 131 -4.89 -19.76 3.60
N LYS A 132 -3.99 -19.17 4.39
CA LYS A 132 -4.35 -18.40 5.59
C LYS A 132 -3.66 -17.05 5.54
N MET A 133 -4.35 -16.05 6.03
CA MET A 133 -3.83 -14.70 6.18
C MET A 133 -4.08 -14.23 7.61
N ARG A 134 -3.08 -13.63 8.26
CA ARG A 134 -3.25 -12.96 9.54
C ARG A 134 -3.33 -11.45 9.30
N LYS A 135 -4.28 -10.78 9.95
CA LYS A 135 -4.26 -9.33 10.10
C LYS A 135 -3.82 -8.98 11.51
N GLU A 136 -2.78 -8.17 11.64
CA GLU A 136 -2.30 -7.67 12.94
C GLU A 136 -1.72 -6.26 12.79
N ASN A 137 -2.08 -5.34 13.70
CA ASN A 137 -1.55 -3.98 13.71
C ASN A 137 -1.67 -3.26 12.34
N GLY A 138 -2.79 -3.48 11.63
CA GLY A 138 -3.04 -2.88 10.32
C GLY A 138 -2.29 -3.54 9.15
N LYS A 139 -1.46 -4.56 9.40
CA LYS A 139 -0.75 -5.31 8.37
C LYS A 139 -1.50 -6.58 8.00
N PHE A 140 -1.48 -6.93 6.72
CA PHE A 140 -1.93 -8.24 6.24
C PHE A 140 -0.72 -9.11 5.99
N ILE A 141 -0.75 -10.34 6.50
CA ILE A 141 0.35 -11.28 6.40
C ILE A 141 -0.19 -12.58 5.83
N LEU A 142 0.13 -12.87 4.57
CA LEU A 142 -0.14 -14.16 3.96
C LEU A 142 0.82 -15.19 4.58
N LEU A 143 0.26 -16.20 5.25
CA LEU A 143 1.04 -17.13 6.05
C LEU A 143 1.72 -18.20 5.19
N SER A 144 2.92 -18.58 5.59
CA SER A 144 3.60 -19.80 5.15
C SER A 144 2.68 -21.03 5.25
N GLY A 145 2.89 -21.98 4.33
CA GLY A 145 2.01 -23.13 4.10
C GLY A 145 0.81 -22.83 3.19
N SER A 146 0.65 -21.58 2.72
CA SER A 146 -0.38 -21.22 1.75
C SER A 146 -0.10 -21.85 0.39
N GLN A 147 -1.12 -22.46 -0.20
CA GLN A 147 -1.04 -23.02 -1.55
C GLN A 147 -1.16 -21.92 -2.59
N MET A 148 -0.36 -22.01 -3.65
CA MET A 148 -0.25 -20.98 -4.69
C MET A 148 -0.40 -21.59 -6.07
N SER A 149 -0.83 -20.75 -7.02
CA SER A 149 -0.88 -21.12 -8.42
C SER A 149 0.52 -21.30 -9.00
N ASN A 150 0.62 -22.12 -10.03
CA ASN A 150 1.84 -22.27 -10.84
C ASN A 150 1.71 -21.58 -12.21
N SER A 151 0.61 -20.87 -12.45
CA SER A 151 0.38 -20.11 -13.69
C SER A 151 1.23 -18.86 -13.77
N ASN A 152 1.34 -18.25 -14.95
CA ASN A 152 2.07 -16.98 -15.09
C ASN A 152 1.30 -15.82 -14.40
N PRO A 153 1.91 -15.06 -13.47
CA PRO A 153 1.29 -13.93 -12.79
C PRO A 153 1.28 -12.63 -13.62
N SER A 154 1.59 -12.64 -14.92
CA SER A 154 1.72 -11.42 -15.75
C SER A 154 0.47 -10.52 -15.82
N THR A 155 -0.67 -10.95 -15.28
CA THR A 155 -1.93 -10.19 -15.26
C THR A 155 -2.17 -9.42 -13.96
N ILE A 156 -1.41 -9.70 -12.90
CA ILE A 156 -1.45 -8.90 -11.66
C ILE A 156 -0.53 -7.67 -11.80
N THR A 157 -0.67 -6.71 -10.89
CA THR A 157 0.11 -5.47 -10.94
C THR A 157 1.59 -5.76 -10.71
N LYS A 158 2.46 -4.98 -11.36
CA LYS A 158 3.92 -5.20 -11.31
C LYS A 158 4.50 -5.09 -9.91
N GLY A 159 3.92 -4.23 -9.06
CA GLY A 159 4.30 -4.13 -7.65
C GLY A 159 4.11 -5.46 -6.93
N TRP A 160 2.97 -6.14 -7.14
CA TRP A 160 2.67 -7.44 -6.54
C TRP A 160 3.49 -8.58 -7.15
N ILE A 161 3.82 -8.52 -8.44
CA ILE A 161 4.72 -9.50 -9.09
C ILE A 161 6.09 -9.50 -8.42
N ARG A 162 6.66 -8.34 -8.12
CA ARG A 162 7.95 -8.25 -7.42
C ARG A 162 7.93 -8.92 -6.05
N VAL A 163 6.80 -8.82 -5.34
CA VAL A 163 6.61 -9.51 -4.07
C VAL A 163 6.59 -11.04 -4.24
N LEU A 164 6.06 -11.55 -5.37
CA LEU A 164 6.18 -12.98 -5.70
C LEU A 164 7.60 -13.38 -6.08
N GLU A 165 8.33 -12.54 -6.81
CA GLU A 165 9.71 -12.80 -7.23
C GLU A 165 10.65 -12.93 -6.02
N ASP A 166 10.39 -12.19 -4.96
CA ASP A 166 11.12 -12.23 -3.69
C ASP A 166 10.64 -13.35 -2.74
N ALA A 167 9.56 -14.07 -3.07
CA ALA A 167 8.95 -15.06 -2.19
C ALA A 167 9.55 -16.47 -2.35
N ASP A 168 9.75 -17.16 -1.23
CA ASP A 168 10.20 -18.56 -1.22
C ASP A 168 9.01 -19.50 -1.47
N ILE A 169 8.92 -20.09 -2.66
CA ILE A 169 7.83 -21.01 -3.04
C ILE A 169 8.43 -22.33 -3.52
N GLU A 170 8.05 -23.43 -2.87
CA GLU A 170 8.45 -24.77 -3.27
C GLU A 170 7.22 -25.66 -3.47
N ASN A 171 7.17 -26.37 -4.60
CA ASN A 171 6.05 -27.28 -4.95
C ASN A 171 4.66 -26.62 -4.85
N GLY A 172 4.56 -25.31 -5.18
CA GLY A 172 3.31 -24.55 -5.11
C GLY A 172 2.88 -24.20 -3.68
N VAL A 173 3.79 -24.22 -2.72
CA VAL A 173 3.54 -23.86 -1.32
C VAL A 173 4.50 -22.76 -0.89
N LEU A 174 3.95 -21.71 -0.29
CA LEU A 174 4.70 -20.61 0.28
C LEU A 174 5.48 -21.05 1.52
N LEU A 175 6.80 -20.81 1.57
CA LEU A 175 7.66 -21.24 2.68
C LEU A 175 7.85 -20.15 3.75
N SER A 176 7.72 -18.87 3.38
CA SER A 176 7.89 -17.73 4.28
C SER A 176 6.68 -16.78 4.23
N ASP A 177 6.38 -16.12 5.35
CA ASP A 177 5.26 -15.19 5.42
C ASP A 177 5.48 -13.99 4.48
N ILE A 178 4.43 -13.52 3.81
CA ILE A 178 4.46 -12.34 2.93
C ILE A 178 3.59 -11.22 3.52
N GLU A 179 4.17 -10.03 3.69
CA GLU A 179 3.39 -8.82 4.00
C GLU A 179 2.66 -8.32 2.75
N CYS A 180 1.34 -8.20 2.86
CA CYS A 180 0.44 -7.72 1.81
C CYS A 180 -0.13 -6.34 2.18
N SER A 181 -0.34 -5.49 1.19
CA SER A 181 -1.00 -4.20 1.35
C SER A 181 -2.52 -4.33 1.55
N SER A 182 -3.11 -5.44 1.09
CA SER A 182 -4.55 -5.70 1.16
C SER A 182 -4.90 -7.20 1.05
N PRO A 183 -6.12 -7.62 1.43
CA PRO A 183 -6.65 -8.95 1.12
C PRO A 183 -6.68 -9.26 -0.38
N SER A 184 -6.87 -8.26 -1.24
CA SER A 184 -6.89 -8.45 -2.70
C SER A 184 -5.50 -8.74 -3.25
N MET A 185 -4.47 -8.10 -2.70
CA MET A 185 -3.08 -8.49 -2.97
C MET A 185 -2.88 -9.95 -2.56
N ALA A 186 -3.20 -10.30 -1.31
CA ALA A 186 -3.02 -11.67 -0.81
C ALA A 186 -3.72 -12.74 -1.67
N SER A 187 -4.97 -12.51 -2.10
CA SER A 187 -5.67 -13.45 -2.99
C SER A 187 -5.10 -13.47 -4.40
N SER A 188 -4.61 -12.34 -4.91
CA SER A 188 -4.04 -12.25 -6.27
C SER A 188 -2.66 -12.90 -6.35
N LEU A 189 -1.88 -12.84 -5.27
CA LEU A 189 -0.64 -13.60 -5.12
C LEU A 189 -0.93 -15.11 -5.16
N ILE A 190 -1.96 -15.59 -4.44
CA ILE A 190 -2.34 -17.02 -4.48
C ILE A 190 -2.77 -17.45 -5.89
N LEU A 191 -3.57 -16.62 -6.56
CA LEU A 191 -4.26 -17.00 -7.79
C LEU A 191 -3.48 -16.68 -9.07
N HIS A 192 -2.46 -15.83 -8.99
CA HIS A 192 -1.72 -15.28 -10.14
C HIS A 192 -2.62 -14.55 -11.17
N HIS A 193 -3.75 -14.00 -10.71
CA HIS A 193 -4.61 -13.11 -11.49
C HIS A 193 -5.29 -12.07 -10.58
N PRO A 194 -5.74 -10.92 -11.11
CA PRO A 194 -6.47 -9.94 -10.34
C PRO A 194 -7.68 -10.58 -9.65
N SER A 195 -7.81 -10.33 -8.36
CA SER A 195 -8.87 -10.91 -7.54
C SER A 195 -9.37 -9.92 -6.51
N ASN A 196 -10.68 -9.97 -6.23
CA ASN A 196 -11.30 -9.16 -5.20
C ASN A 196 -11.25 -9.91 -3.86
N GLY A 197 -10.27 -9.60 -3.01
CA GLY A 197 -10.04 -10.34 -1.76
C GLY A 197 -11.26 -10.40 -0.84
N TRP A 198 -12.15 -9.41 -0.94
CA TRP A 198 -13.36 -9.32 -0.14
C TRP A 198 -14.37 -10.45 -0.37
N GLU A 199 -14.29 -11.11 -1.53
CA GLU A 199 -15.15 -12.22 -1.93
C GLU A 199 -14.48 -13.60 -1.76
N TYR A 200 -13.23 -13.65 -1.30
CA TYR A 200 -12.48 -14.90 -1.13
C TYR A 200 -12.15 -15.23 0.33
N TRP A 201 -11.74 -14.22 1.10
CA TRP A 201 -11.31 -14.43 2.48
C TRP A 201 -12.51 -14.55 3.41
N LYS A 202 -12.42 -15.50 4.34
CA LYS A 202 -13.43 -15.76 5.36
C LYS A 202 -12.87 -15.56 6.77
N ASN A 203 -13.66 -15.00 7.67
CA ASN A 203 -13.35 -14.91 9.10
C ASN A 203 -13.44 -16.30 9.77
N ASN A 204 -13.17 -16.35 11.08
CA ASN A 204 -13.28 -17.55 11.91
C ASN A 204 -14.71 -18.14 11.98
N GLU A 205 -15.74 -17.33 11.73
CA GLU A 205 -17.15 -17.74 11.64
C GLU A 205 -17.52 -18.28 10.24
N GLY A 206 -16.58 -18.28 9.29
CA GLY A 206 -16.80 -18.73 7.91
C GLY A 206 -17.52 -17.71 7.02
N GLN A 207 -17.75 -16.49 7.51
CA GLN A 207 -18.34 -15.39 6.75
C GLN A 207 -17.30 -14.69 5.87
N LEU A 208 -17.68 -14.25 4.68
CA LEU A 208 -16.83 -13.45 3.81
C LEU A 208 -16.49 -12.11 4.47
N ILE A 209 -15.24 -11.66 4.34
CA ILE A 209 -14.76 -10.41 4.96
C ILE A 209 -15.48 -9.15 4.42
N LYS A 210 -16.23 -9.24 3.31
CA LYS A 210 -17.11 -8.15 2.83
C LYS A 210 -18.13 -7.68 3.87
N VAL A 211 -18.44 -8.49 4.88
CA VAL A 211 -19.27 -8.08 6.03
C VAL A 211 -18.73 -6.83 6.72
N TYR A 212 -17.41 -6.62 6.73
CA TYR A 212 -16.77 -5.45 7.35
C TYR A 212 -16.83 -4.18 6.48
N ARG A 213 -17.40 -4.22 5.27
CA ARG A 213 -17.65 -3.02 4.45
C ARG A 213 -18.95 -2.31 4.81
N GLN A 214 -19.93 -3.04 5.35
CA GLN A 214 -21.33 -2.58 5.45
C GLN A 214 -21.69 -1.98 6.81
N GLN A 215 -20.79 -2.04 7.80
CA GLN A 215 -21.11 -1.70 9.19
C GLN A 215 -21.35 -0.19 9.45
N ASP A 216 -21.04 0.70 8.50
CA ASP A 216 -21.28 2.14 8.63
C ASP A 216 -22.68 2.57 8.13
N ILE A 217 -23.46 1.72 7.45
CA ILE A 217 -24.78 2.11 6.90
C ILE A 217 -25.90 1.99 7.96
N ASP A 218 -25.71 1.18 9.00
CA ASP A 218 -26.73 0.89 10.02
C ASP A 218 -26.46 1.60 11.36
N SER A 219 -25.53 2.55 11.42
CA SER A 219 -25.12 3.25 12.66
C SER A 219 -25.31 4.77 12.67
N GLU A 220 -26.15 5.32 11.79
CA GLU A 220 -26.70 6.70 11.89
C GLU A 220 -28.18 6.73 12.29
#